data_AF-A0A498NVZ0-F1
#
_entry.id   AF-A0A498NVZ0-F1
#
_cell.length_a   1.000
_cell.length_b   1.000
_cell.length_c   1.000
_cell.angle_alpha   90.00
_cell.angle_beta   90.00
_cell.angle_gamma   90.00
#
_symmetry.space_group_name_H-M   'P 1'
#
loop_
_entity.id
_entity.type
_entity.pdbx_description
1 polymer ?
#
loop_
_entity_poly.entity_id
_entity_poly.type
_entity_poly.pdbx_seq_one_letter_code
_entity_poly.pdbx_strand_id
1 'polypeptide(L)' 'MWEILMFGIKPFQGVKNNDVIGRIENGERLAMPQNCPPTLYSLMTKCWAYDPSKRPRFTELKTQLRL' A
#
# COMPACT_ATOMS: atom_id res chain seq x y z
N MET A 1 -1.25 -1.83 -6.53
CA MET A 1 0.21 -1.55 -6.56
C MET A 1 0.99 -2.68 -5.92
N TRP A 2 0.80 -2.93 -4.62
CA TRP A 2 1.54 -3.99 -3.91
C TRP A 2 1.38 -5.38 -4.55
N GLU A 3 0.14 -5.82 -4.81
CA GLU A 3 -0.13 -7.12 -5.45
C GLU A 3 0.52 -7.27 -6.84
N ILE A 4 0.63 -6.18 -7.59
CA ILE A 4 1.28 -6.17 -8.91
C ILE A 4 2.77 -6.46 -8.74
N LEU A 5 3.43 -5.81 -7.78
CA LEU A 5 4.86 -6.02 -7.49
C LEU A 5 5.15 -7.35 -6.79
N MET A 6 4.15 -7.92 -6.13
CA MET A 6 4.23 -9.23 -5.49
C MET A 6 3.72 -10.35 -6.41
N PHE A 7 3.58 -10.08 -7.71
CA PHE A 7 3.21 -11.06 -8.73
C PHE A 7 1.94 -11.86 -8.39
N GLY A 8 0.92 -11.18 -7.84
CA GLY A 8 -0.39 -11.78 -7.54
C GLY A 8 -0.50 -12.44 -6.16
N ILE A 9 0.51 -12.33 -5.30
CA ILE A 9 0.40 -12.78 -3.91
C ILE A 9 -0.69 -11.98 -3.20
N LYS A 10 -1.55 -12.69 -2.45
CA LYS A 10 -2.65 -12.09 -1.69
C LYS A 10 -2.09 -11.26 -0.52
N PRO A 11 -2.60 -10.03 -0.30
CA PRO A 11 -2.20 -9.22 0.85
C PRO A 11 -2.70 -9.85 2.16
N PHE A 12 -1.94 -9.67 3.25
CA PHE A 12 -2.24 -10.24 4.58
C PHE A 12 -2.53 -11.75 4.55
N GLN A 13 -1.75 -12.52 3.78
CA GLN A 13 -1.86 -13.98 3.73
C GLN A 13 -1.79 -14.59 5.13
N GLY A 14 -2.67 -15.57 5.40
CA GLY A 14 -2.78 -16.23 6.70
C GLY A 14 -3.56 -15.45 7.76
N VAL A 15 -3.99 -14.21 7.48
CA VAL A 15 -4.82 -13.41 8.39
C VAL A 15 -6.29 -13.53 7.99
N LYS A 16 -7.19 -13.73 8.97
CA LYS A 16 -8.64 -13.70 8.70
C LYS A 16 -9.08 -12.28 8.39
N ASN A 17 -10.05 -12.11 7.49
CA ASN A 17 -10.52 -10.79 7.07
C ASN A 17 -10.90 -9.87 8.25
N ASN A 18 -11.55 -10.42 9.28
CA ASN A 18 -11.96 -9.66 10.46
C ASN A 18 -10.77 -9.15 11.30
N ASP A 19 -9.64 -9.85 11.26
CA ASP A 19 -8.43 -9.51 12.03
C ASP A 19 -7.58 -8.46 11.30
N VAL A 20 -7.78 -8.28 9.99
CA VAL A 20 -7.02 -7.30 9.18
C VAL A 20 -7.28 -5.88 9.68
N ILE A 21 -8.52 -5.56 10.05
CA ILE A 21 -8.89 -4.21 10.52
C ILE A 21 -8.06 -3.83 11.77
N GLY A 22 -7.98 -4.72 12.76
CA GLY A 22 -7.20 -4.48 13.98
C GLY A 22 -5.70 -4.28 13.69
N ARG A 23 -5.13 -5.01 12.71
CA ARG A 23 -3.74 -4.79 12.27
C ARG A 23 -3.55 -3.40 11.64
N ILE A 24 -4.47 -2.98 10.77
CA ILE A 24 -4.42 -1.66 10.13
C ILE A 24 -4.54 -0.53 11.17
N GLU A 25 -5.42 -0.69 12.16
CA GLU A 25 -5.60 0.25 13.27
C GLU A 25 -4.36 0.35 14.15
N ASN A 26 -3.66 -0.78 14.36
CA ASN A 26 -2.36 -0.82 15.04
C ASN A 26 -1.19 -0.28 14.19
N GLY A 27 -1.48 0.27 13.01
CA GLY A 27 -0.48 0.87 12.12
C GLY A 27 0.26 -0.11 11.22
N GLU A 28 -0.07 -1.40 11.25
CA GLU A 28 0.53 -2.39 10.35
C GLU A 28 0.18 -2.06 8.90
N ARG A 29 1.16 -2.19 8.00
CA ARG A 29 0.99 -2.05 6.55
C ARG A 29 1.76 -3.15 5.86
N LEU A 30 1.42 -3.40 4.59
CA LEU A 30 2.10 -4.41 3.78
C LEU A 30 3.58 -4.02 3.60
N ALA A 31 4.48 -4.99 3.76
CA ALA A 31 5.92 -4.79 3.64
C ALA A 31 6.35 -4.35 2.24
N MET A 32 7.53 -3.76 2.10
CA MET A 32 8.08 -3.39 0.79
C MET A 32 8.35 -4.63 -0.06
N PRO A 33 7.80 -4.74 -1.29
CA PRO A 33 8.09 -5.85 -2.20
C PRO A 33 9.57 -5.92 -2.58
N GLN A 34 10.04 -7.12 -2.91
CA GLN A 34 11.39 -7.31 -3.46
C GLN A 34 11.51 -6.55 -4.80
N ASN A 35 12.63 -5.85 -5.00
CA ASN A 35 12.88 -5.00 -6.17
C ASN A 35 11.92 -3.81 -6.36
N CYS A 36 11.16 -3.42 -5.32
CA CYS A 36 10.37 -2.20 -5.37
C CYS A 36 11.26 -0.96 -5.20
N PRO A 37 11.21 0.03 -6.11
CA PRO A 37 11.87 1.31 -5.90
C PRO A 37 11.38 1.98 -4.60
N PRO A 38 12.27 2.58 -3.79
CA PRO A 38 11.86 3.24 -2.54
C PRO A 38 10.82 4.35 -2.74
N THR A 39 10.87 5.04 -3.88
CA THR A 39 9.90 6.08 -4.26
C THR A 39 8.50 5.51 -4.46
N LEU A 40 8.39 4.34 -5.10
CA LEU A 40 7.11 3.67 -5.31
C LEU A 40 6.55 3.11 -4.00
N TYR A 41 7.39 2.62 -3.10
CA TYR A 41 6.96 2.21 -1.77
C TYR A 41 6.49 3.39 -0.92
N SER A 42 7.19 4.52 -0.96
CA SER A 42 6.75 5.77 -0.34
C SER A 42 5.38 6.24 -0.89
N LEU A 43 5.14 6.07 -2.18
CA LEU A 43 3.83 6.35 -2.77
C LEU A 43 2.75 5.39 -2.26
N MET A 44 3.04 4.09 -2.18
CA MET A 44 2.13 3.10 -1.62
C MET A 44 1.75 3.41 -0.17
N THR A 45 2.71 3.77 0.69
CA THR A 45 2.43 4.08 2.09
C THR A 45 1.60 5.35 2.25
N LYS A 46 1.78 6.37 1.39
CA LYS A 46 0.89 7.54 1.33
C LYS A 46 -0.55 7.16 0.95
N CYS A 47 -0.72 6.23 0.00
CA CYS A 47 -2.05 5.71 -0.33
C CYS A 47 -2.73 4.97 0.84
N TRP A 48 -1.94 4.42 1.77
CA TRP A 48 -2.42 3.71 2.95
C TRP A 48 -2.50 4.57 4.21
N ALA A 49 -2.46 5.89 4.08
CA ALA A 49 -2.67 6.80 5.20
C ALA A 49 -4.00 6.48 5.90
N TYR A 50 -3.96 6.41 7.23
CA TYR A 50 -5.16 6.12 8.03
C TYR A 50 -6.24 7.19 7.78
N ASP A 51 -5.85 8.46 7.95
CA ASP A 51 -6.65 9.62 7.57
C ASP A 51 -6.85 9.69 6.04
N PRO A 52 -8.10 9.59 5.54
CA PRO A 52 -8.40 9.67 4.12
C PRO A 52 -7.98 10.99 3.46
N SER A 53 -7.98 12.10 4.20
CA SER A 53 -7.62 13.42 3.68
C SER A 53 -6.13 13.55 3.32
N LYS A 54 -5.30 12.69 3.91
CA LYS A 54 -3.85 12.61 3.63
C LYS A 54 -3.52 11.72 2.44
N ARG A 55 -4.50 11.02 1.87
CA ARG A 55 -4.28 10.14 0.73
C ARG A 55 -4.19 10.98 -0.56
N PRO A 56 -3.22 10.70 -1.44
CA PRO A 56 -3.11 11.42 -2.70
C PRO A 56 -4.32 11.17 -3.60
N ARG A 57 -4.69 12.18 -4.37
CA ARG A 57 -5.71 12.06 -5.42
C ARG A 57 -5.15 11.29 -6.61
N PHE A 58 -6.04 10.66 -7.39
CA PHE A 58 -5.62 9.95 -8.61
C PHE A 58 -4.90 10.84 -9.63
N THR A 59 -5.23 12.13 -9.70
CA THR A 59 -4.53 13.11 -10.55
C THR A 59 -3.06 13.25 -10.14
N GLU A 60 -2.77 13.29 -8.84
CA GLU A 60 -1.40 13.34 -8.30
C GLU A 60 -0.67 12.01 -8.51
N LEU A 61 -1.36 10.89 -8.31
CA LEU A 61 -0.81 9.55 -8.56
C LEU A 61 -0.38 9.39 -10.02
N LYS A 62 -1.22 9.80 -10.97
CA LYS A 62 -0.92 9.74 -12.40
C LYS A 62 0.34 10.53 -12.74
N THR A 63 0.50 11.72 -12.17
CA THR A 63 1.70 12.54 -12.38
C THR A 63 2.94 11.89 -11.78
N GLN A 64 2.85 11.32 -10.58
CA GLN A 64 3.99 10.67 -9.91
C GLN A 64 4.40 9.34 -10.55
N LEU A 65 3.45 8.63 -11.19
CA LEU A 65 3.69 7.33 -11.84
C LEU A 65 4.06 7.44 -13.32
N ARG A 66 3.83 8.61 -13.95
CA ARG A 66 4.32 8.91 -15.29
C ARG A 66 5.82 9.23 -15.22
N LEU A 67 6.63 8.18 -15.28
CA LEU A 67 8.00 8.27 -15.80
C LEU A 67 7.94 8.32 -17.33
#